data_AF-A0A930RE75-F1
#
_entry.id   AF-A0A930RE75-F1
#
_cell.length_a   1.000
_cell.length_b   1.000
_cell.length_c   1.000
_cell.angle_alpha   90.00
_cell.angle_beta   90.00
_cell.angle_gamma   90.00
#
_symmetry.space_group_name_H-M   'P 1'
#
loop_
_entity.id
_entity.type
_entity.pdbx_description
1 polymer ?
#
loop_
_entity_poly.entity_id
_entity_poly.type
_entity_poly.pdbx_seq_one_letter_code
_entity_poly.pdbx_strand_id
1 'polypeptide(L)'
;MNTDQIIILLSGAGLGAVLSAILVFISNNKSRSLDYMSEEHLYYRTNLRTIIKELYSLEEIQKSLNALKLLLDAKGKRVRIVCGYSTYLKDGHIWVLINKIESELKNTGKVSKRLIDKLISYSELLLDYELSTSKRRLRYNLFEAFVFISLSLCTVLLIIWFIKSNSTDVNVGIIAEWIPLIHLFFNLIAFFIFYFLRDFVRFSFRNGYLVLMLIFLIFYLVPFWGIIERYNEKAIDILSRISFLENINKNKFILIFCFAVFILEILFMLKSLDDEKSKYIGEIQSVENTDIFEQLLKINNAIENEDESSNLRKNQHIRCFQKSIAKKTPRKQEGMIFEEEWEKVINDIQNENLWKKSLHKKEITYIEKYLKDKK
;
A
#
# COMPACT_ATOMS: atom_id res chain seq x y z
N MET A 1 7.91 16.21 -56.67
CA MET A 1 8.16 16.04 -55.22
C MET A 1 8.89 14.72 -55.06
N ASN A 2 10.15 14.75 -54.61
CA ASN A 2 10.95 13.52 -54.53
C ASN A 2 10.48 12.67 -53.34
N THR A 3 10.56 11.34 -53.46
CA THR A 3 10.27 10.38 -52.39
C THR A 3 10.99 10.73 -51.08
N ASP A 4 12.20 11.27 -51.17
CA ASP A 4 12.99 11.70 -50.00
C ASP A 4 12.35 12.88 -49.24
N GLN A 5 11.73 13.82 -49.95
CA GLN A 5 11.01 14.94 -49.32
C GLN A 5 9.74 14.46 -48.62
N ILE A 6 9.07 13.45 -49.19
CA ILE A 6 7.88 12.81 -48.57
C ILE A 6 8.29 12.07 -47.29
N ILE A 7 9.41 11.34 -47.30
CA ILE A 7 9.93 10.60 -46.13
C ILE A 7 10.37 11.56 -45.02
N ILE A 8 11.04 12.67 -45.35
CA ILE A 8 11.42 13.70 -44.37
C ILE A 8 10.18 14.37 -43.77
N LEU A 9 9.17 14.68 -44.59
CA LEU A 9 7.91 15.27 -44.14
C LEU A 9 7.10 14.29 -43.25
N LEU A 10 7.01 13.01 -43.63
CA LEU A 10 6.30 11.98 -42.86
C LEU A 10 7.01 11.62 -41.56
N SER A 11 8.35 11.58 -41.55
CA SER A 11 9.13 11.30 -40.35
C SER A 11 9.08 12.47 -39.35
N GLY A 12 9.18 13.71 -39.84
CA GLY A 12 8.98 14.91 -39.01
C GLY A 12 7.55 15.06 -38.48
N ALA A 13 6.54 14.86 -39.34
CA ALA A 13 5.14 14.91 -38.94
C ALA A 13 4.72 13.75 -38.03
N GLY A 14 5.25 12.55 -38.27
CA GLY A 14 5.01 11.36 -37.45
C GLY A 14 5.61 11.49 -36.05
N LEU A 15 6.86 11.95 -35.94
CA LEU A 15 7.50 12.28 -34.66
C LEU A 15 6.74 13.38 -33.91
N GLY A 16 6.35 14.44 -34.62
CA GLY A 16 5.56 15.54 -34.05
C GLY A 16 4.18 15.09 -33.56
N ALA A 17 3.50 14.21 -34.29
CA ALA A 17 2.20 13.66 -33.91
C ALA A 17 2.29 12.73 -32.70
N VAL A 18 3.32 11.87 -32.62
CA VAL A 18 3.55 11.00 -31.47
C VAL A 18 3.91 11.82 -30.23
N LEU A 19 4.82 12.80 -30.35
CA LEU A 19 5.15 13.71 -29.26
C LEU A 19 3.92 14.50 -28.80
N SER A 20 3.10 15.00 -29.73
CA SER A 20 1.87 15.71 -29.42
C SER A 20 0.84 14.80 -28.75
N ALA A 21 0.68 13.56 -29.20
CA ALA A 21 -0.20 12.58 -28.58
C ALA A 21 0.27 12.20 -27.16
N ILE A 22 1.59 12.04 -26.95
CA ILE A 22 2.19 11.84 -25.63
C ILE A 22 1.92 13.06 -24.74
N LEU A 23 2.12 14.28 -25.24
CA LEU A 23 1.89 15.52 -24.47
C LEU A 23 0.42 15.73 -24.12
N VAL A 24 -0.49 15.46 -25.06
CA VAL A 24 -1.95 15.52 -24.85
C VAL A 24 -2.40 14.42 -23.89
N PHE A 25 -1.85 13.22 -23.98
CA PHE A 25 -2.14 12.14 -23.03
C PHE A 25 -1.66 12.51 -21.62
N ILE A 26 -0.43 13.00 -21.46
CA ILE A 26 0.09 13.47 -20.17
C ILE A 26 -0.77 14.63 -19.64
N SER A 27 -1.09 15.61 -20.49
CA SER A 27 -1.87 16.80 -20.10
C SER A 27 -3.30 16.45 -19.67
N ASN A 28 -4.02 15.65 -20.46
CA ASN A 28 -5.41 15.29 -20.19
C ASN A 28 -5.57 14.31 -19.02
N ASN A 29 -4.61 13.38 -18.85
CA ASN A 29 -4.66 12.41 -17.77
C ASN A 29 -4.20 13.01 -16.43
N LYS A 30 -3.29 14.00 -16.48
CA LYS A 30 -2.84 14.77 -15.31
C LYS A 30 -3.93 15.69 -14.77
N SER A 31 -4.66 16.45 -15.60
CA SER A 31 -5.67 17.39 -15.09
C SER A 31 -6.93 16.68 -14.57
N ARG A 32 -7.60 15.84 -15.37
CA ARG A 32 -8.89 15.25 -14.95
C ARG A 32 -8.79 14.27 -13.79
N SER A 33 -7.74 13.45 -13.72
CA SER A 33 -7.62 12.43 -12.67
C SER A 33 -6.96 12.97 -11.40
N LEU A 34 -6.00 13.90 -11.49
CA LEU A 34 -5.38 14.44 -10.27
C LEU A 34 -6.25 15.51 -9.64
N ASP A 35 -6.90 16.39 -10.42
CA ASP A 35 -7.66 17.50 -9.83
C ASP A 35 -8.88 16.97 -9.06
N TYR A 36 -9.72 16.14 -9.69
CA TYR A 36 -10.92 15.57 -9.05
C TYR A 36 -10.59 14.66 -7.85
N MET A 37 -9.59 13.77 -8.00
CA MET A 37 -9.20 12.90 -6.88
C MET A 37 -8.49 13.69 -5.78
N SER A 38 -7.69 14.71 -6.13
CA SER A 38 -7.03 15.53 -5.12
C SER A 38 -8.03 16.33 -4.30
N GLU A 39 -9.09 16.87 -4.91
CA GLU A 39 -10.11 17.64 -4.22
C GLU A 39 -10.93 16.79 -3.25
N GLU A 40 -11.44 15.63 -3.69
CA GLU A 40 -12.21 14.72 -2.82
C GLU A 40 -11.35 14.20 -1.65
N HIS A 41 -10.12 13.76 -1.93
CA HIS A 41 -9.21 13.29 -0.87
C HIS A 41 -8.75 14.43 0.04
N LEU A 42 -8.57 15.65 -0.47
CA LEU A 42 -8.20 16.81 0.34
C LEU A 42 -9.36 17.28 1.22
N TYR A 43 -10.59 17.28 0.69
CA TYR A 43 -11.81 17.49 1.44
C TYR A 43 -11.94 16.46 2.57
N TYR A 44 -11.85 15.17 2.23
CA TYR A 44 -11.90 14.08 3.20
C TYR A 44 -10.87 14.24 4.32
N ARG A 45 -9.59 14.46 3.97
CA ARG A 45 -8.50 14.62 4.95
C ARG A 45 -8.65 15.86 5.82
N THR A 46 -9.12 16.96 5.24
CA THR A 46 -9.30 18.21 5.98
C THR A 46 -10.43 18.04 7.00
N ASN A 47 -11.55 17.46 6.58
CA ASN A 47 -12.66 17.22 7.49
C ASN A 47 -12.32 16.18 8.57
N LEU A 48 -11.63 15.09 8.22
CA LEU A 48 -11.19 14.10 9.19
C LEU A 48 -10.24 14.71 10.23
N ARG A 49 -9.31 15.59 9.82
CA ARG A 49 -8.45 16.35 10.76
C ARG A 49 -9.24 17.28 11.67
N THR A 50 -10.23 17.97 11.15
CA THR A 50 -11.10 18.85 11.94
C THR A 50 -11.86 18.03 12.99
N ILE A 51 -12.46 16.90 12.58
CA ILE A 51 -13.17 16.01 13.49
C ILE A 51 -12.25 15.45 14.57
N ILE A 52 -11.02 15.02 14.22
CA ILE A 52 -10.04 14.56 15.20
C ILE A 52 -9.74 15.67 16.23
N LYS A 53 -9.55 16.92 15.79
CA LYS A 53 -9.33 18.06 16.70
C LYS A 53 -10.52 18.32 17.61
N GLU A 54 -11.75 18.20 17.11
CA GLU A 54 -12.95 18.34 17.92
C GLU A 54 -13.11 17.17 18.91
N LEU A 55 -12.75 15.94 18.52
CA LEU A 55 -12.75 14.79 19.45
C LEU A 55 -11.76 15.00 20.61
N TYR A 56 -10.63 15.68 20.36
CA TYR A 56 -9.68 16.06 21.42
C TYR A 56 -10.23 17.10 22.41
N SER A 57 -11.15 17.99 21.99
CA SER A 57 -11.71 19.01 22.89
C SER A 57 -12.72 18.45 23.88
N LEU A 58 -13.32 17.28 23.59
CA LEU A 58 -14.33 16.59 24.41
C LEU A 58 -15.62 17.41 24.65
N GLU A 59 -15.81 18.55 24.00
CA GLU A 59 -16.95 19.45 24.24
C GLU A 59 -18.24 18.97 23.56
N GLU A 60 -18.21 18.72 22.26
CA GLU A 60 -19.40 18.36 21.45
C GLU A 60 -19.26 16.96 20.84
N ILE A 61 -18.99 15.95 21.68
CA ILE A 61 -18.72 14.57 21.25
C ILE A 61 -19.78 14.04 20.26
N GLN A 62 -21.07 14.22 20.54
CA GLN A 62 -22.14 13.74 19.66
C GLN A 62 -22.10 14.37 18.26
N LYS A 63 -21.73 15.65 18.16
CA LYS A 63 -21.59 16.35 16.88
C LYS A 63 -20.39 15.81 16.10
N SER A 64 -19.25 15.65 16.75
CA SER A 64 -18.04 15.10 16.12
C SER A 64 -18.23 13.64 15.68
N LEU A 65 -18.98 12.83 16.46
CA LEU A 65 -19.38 11.48 16.06
C LEU A 65 -20.27 11.49 14.81
N ASN A 66 -21.26 12.38 14.76
CA ASN A 66 -22.14 12.52 13.60
C ASN A 66 -21.36 12.97 12.36
N ALA A 67 -20.45 13.92 12.50
CA ALA A 67 -19.57 14.36 11.42
C ALA A 67 -18.65 13.23 10.93
N LEU A 68 -18.09 12.43 11.86
CA LEU A 68 -17.28 11.27 11.53
C LEU A 68 -18.07 10.25 10.72
N LYS A 69 -19.29 9.90 11.15
CA LYS A 69 -20.17 8.96 10.44
C LYS A 69 -20.49 9.36 9.01
N LEU A 70 -20.57 10.66 8.73
CA LEU A 70 -20.81 11.17 7.37
C LEU A 70 -19.60 11.01 6.46
N LEU A 71 -18.38 10.95 7.01
CA LEU A 71 -17.17 10.69 6.25
C LEU A 71 -16.89 9.19 6.04
N LEU A 72 -17.20 8.34 7.02
CA LEU A 72 -16.88 6.90 6.94
C LEU A 72 -17.67 6.16 5.85
N ASP A 73 -17.11 5.06 5.32
CA ASP A 73 -17.81 4.22 4.36
C ASP A 73 -19.07 3.57 5.01
N ALA A 74 -20.23 3.78 4.38
CA ALA A 74 -21.50 3.19 4.79
C ALA A 74 -21.47 1.64 4.82
N LYS A 75 -20.59 0.99 4.06
CA LYS A 75 -20.39 -0.46 4.10
C LYS A 75 -19.87 -0.94 5.45
N GLY A 76 -19.13 -0.10 6.17
CA GLY A 76 -18.65 -0.36 7.52
C GLY A 76 -19.75 -0.49 8.55
N LYS A 77 -20.85 0.25 8.39
CA LYS A 77 -21.99 0.26 9.33
C LYS A 77 -22.62 -1.12 9.54
N ARG A 78 -22.51 -2.02 8.57
CA ARG A 78 -23.06 -3.40 8.66
C ARG A 78 -22.15 -4.36 9.42
N VAL A 79 -20.91 -3.95 9.71
CA VAL A 79 -19.97 -4.75 10.49
C VAL A 79 -20.43 -4.77 11.94
N ARG A 80 -20.63 -5.97 12.47
CA ARG A 80 -21.00 -6.18 13.88
C ARG A 80 -19.85 -6.70 14.73
N ILE A 81 -18.83 -7.26 14.11
CA ILE A 81 -17.69 -7.89 14.79
C ILE A 81 -16.41 -7.43 14.10
N VAL A 82 -15.44 -7.02 14.92
CA VAL A 82 -14.13 -6.60 14.45
C VAL A 82 -13.23 -7.84 14.36
N CYS A 83 -13.01 -8.34 13.15
CA CYS A 83 -12.06 -9.43 12.94
C CYS A 83 -11.56 -9.49 11.51
N GLY A 84 -10.31 -9.05 11.31
CA GLY A 84 -9.55 -9.32 10.10
C GLY A 84 -9.77 -8.36 8.94
N TYR A 85 -9.20 -8.73 7.81
CA TYR A 85 -8.88 -7.85 6.68
C TYR A 85 -10.09 -7.09 6.10
N SER A 86 -11.22 -7.78 5.91
CA SER A 86 -12.42 -7.19 5.28
C SER A 86 -13.15 -6.21 6.20
N THR A 87 -12.99 -6.33 7.51
CA THR A 87 -13.60 -5.43 8.50
C THR A 87 -12.82 -4.13 8.63
N TYR A 88 -11.49 -4.22 8.72
CA TYR A 88 -10.64 -3.03 8.88
C TYR A 88 -10.68 -2.12 7.66
N LEU A 89 -10.71 -2.68 6.45
CA LEU A 89 -10.77 -1.92 5.20
C LEU A 89 -12.11 -1.23 4.91
N LYS A 90 -13.16 -1.50 5.71
CA LYS A 90 -14.47 -0.86 5.57
C LYS A 90 -14.74 0.13 6.70
N ASP A 91 -13.72 0.55 7.43
CA ASP A 91 -13.86 1.35 8.65
C ASP A 91 -14.77 0.70 9.72
N GLY A 92 -14.98 -0.62 9.62
CA GLY A 92 -15.95 -1.33 10.47
C GLY A 92 -15.56 -1.28 11.94
N HIS A 93 -14.26 -1.27 12.24
CA HIS A 93 -13.71 -1.10 13.57
C HIS A 93 -14.05 0.27 14.19
N ILE A 94 -14.06 1.34 13.38
CA ILE A 94 -14.48 2.68 13.79
C ILE A 94 -15.99 2.71 14.02
N TRP A 95 -16.78 2.13 13.11
CA TRP A 95 -18.25 2.03 13.26
C TRP A 95 -18.67 1.30 14.54
N VAL A 96 -18.02 0.18 14.86
CA VAL A 96 -18.28 -0.56 16.11
C VAL A 96 -17.98 0.29 17.33
N LEU A 97 -16.86 1.02 17.33
CA LEU A 97 -16.47 1.87 18.44
C LEU A 97 -17.39 3.08 18.62
N ILE A 98 -17.81 3.72 17.52
CA ILE A 98 -18.81 4.80 17.54
C ILE A 98 -20.13 4.32 18.15
N ASN A 99 -20.64 3.16 17.73
CA ASN A 99 -21.88 2.61 18.27
C ASN A 99 -21.77 2.32 19.79
N LYS A 100 -20.60 1.85 20.24
CA LYS A 100 -20.32 1.64 21.67
C LYS A 100 -20.35 2.96 22.44
N ILE A 101 -19.66 3.98 21.95
CA ILE A 101 -19.63 5.32 22.56
C ILE A 101 -21.04 5.91 22.65
N GLU A 102 -21.83 5.85 21.59
CA GLU A 102 -23.20 6.36 21.62
C GLU A 102 -24.10 5.60 22.59
N SER A 103 -23.90 4.29 22.72
CA SER A 103 -24.64 3.50 23.70
C SER A 103 -24.27 3.89 25.14
N GLU A 104 -22.99 4.16 25.43
CA GLU A 104 -22.55 4.65 26.75
C GLU A 104 -23.10 6.04 27.03
N LEU A 105 -23.05 6.94 26.05
CA LEU A 105 -23.58 8.29 26.17
C LEU A 105 -25.10 8.27 26.45
N LYS A 106 -25.85 7.40 25.77
CA LYS A 106 -27.29 7.24 25.98
C LYS A 106 -27.64 6.66 27.36
N ASN A 107 -26.85 5.70 27.85
CA ASN A 107 -27.15 4.99 29.08
C ASN A 107 -26.65 5.72 30.34
N THR A 108 -25.48 6.36 30.27
CA THR A 108 -24.78 6.92 31.45
C THR A 108 -24.62 8.43 31.39
N GLY A 109 -24.88 9.06 30.24
CA GLY A 109 -24.67 10.50 30.03
C GLY A 109 -23.20 10.93 29.97
N LYS A 110 -22.25 9.99 30.15
CA LYS A 110 -20.81 10.22 30.10
C LYS A 110 -20.16 9.15 29.24
N VAL A 111 -18.98 9.45 28.71
CA VAL A 111 -18.19 8.51 27.89
C VAL A 111 -16.83 8.35 28.53
N SER A 112 -16.34 7.11 28.58
CA SER A 112 -14.98 6.86 29.03
C SER A 112 -13.96 7.54 28.10
N LYS A 113 -13.07 8.36 28.67
CA LYS A 113 -11.99 9.02 27.93
C LYS A 113 -11.17 8.02 27.08
N ARG A 114 -10.98 6.81 27.60
CA ARG A 114 -10.30 5.70 26.92
C ARG A 114 -10.94 5.37 25.56
N LEU A 115 -12.26 5.35 25.46
CA LEU A 115 -12.95 5.03 24.19
C LEU A 115 -12.78 6.15 23.18
N ILE A 116 -12.77 7.41 23.64
CA ILE A 116 -12.50 8.56 22.79
C ILE A 116 -11.05 8.52 22.30
N ASP A 117 -10.07 8.28 23.18
CA ASP A 117 -8.65 8.17 22.83
C ASP A 117 -8.42 7.04 21.80
N LYS A 118 -9.12 5.90 21.95
CA LYS A 118 -9.10 4.79 20.99
C LYS A 118 -9.71 5.19 19.64
N LEU A 119 -10.81 5.96 19.65
CA LEU A 119 -11.47 6.46 18.43
C LEU A 119 -10.59 7.45 17.68
N ILE A 120 -9.94 8.34 18.41
CA ILE A 120 -8.93 9.27 17.89
C ILE A 120 -7.80 8.48 17.23
N SER A 121 -7.23 7.50 17.94
CA SER A 121 -6.14 6.65 17.42
C SER A 121 -6.54 5.97 16.11
N TYR A 122 -7.75 5.39 16.02
CA TYR A 122 -8.22 4.78 14.78
C TYR A 122 -8.43 5.79 13.65
N SER A 123 -8.92 6.98 13.97
CA SER A 123 -9.14 8.05 12.99
C SER A 123 -7.82 8.62 12.46
N GLU A 124 -6.79 8.73 13.30
CA GLU A 124 -5.44 9.12 12.91
C GLU A 124 -4.78 8.06 12.02
N LEU A 125 -4.89 6.79 12.37
CA LEU A 125 -4.41 5.69 11.52
C LEU A 125 -5.12 5.70 10.16
N LEU A 126 -6.43 5.97 10.11
CA LEU A 126 -7.17 6.10 8.87
C LEU A 126 -6.67 7.28 8.03
N LEU A 127 -6.39 8.42 8.67
CA LEU A 127 -5.82 9.60 8.02
C LEU A 127 -4.44 9.31 7.40
N ASP A 128 -3.57 8.60 8.13
CA ASP A 128 -2.25 8.20 7.65
C ASP A 128 -2.32 7.15 6.53
N TYR A 129 -3.28 6.22 6.62
CA TYR A 129 -3.55 5.27 5.55
C TYR A 129 -4.04 5.96 4.26
N GLU A 130 -4.93 6.95 4.35
CA GLU A 130 -5.35 7.76 3.20
C GLU A 130 -4.19 8.58 2.61
N LEU A 131 -3.33 9.14 3.47
CA LEU A 131 -2.14 9.88 3.02
C LEU A 131 -1.13 8.97 2.31
N SER A 132 -0.87 7.78 2.86
CA SER A 132 0.05 6.82 2.22
C SER A 132 -0.53 6.33 0.89
N THR A 133 -1.81 5.97 0.87
CA THR A 133 -2.52 5.50 -0.34
C THR A 133 -2.51 6.54 -1.45
N SER A 134 -2.75 7.81 -1.14
CA SER A 134 -2.68 8.90 -2.13
C SER A 134 -1.25 9.12 -2.66
N LYS A 135 -0.23 9.13 -1.79
CA LYS A 135 1.18 9.20 -2.21
C LYS A 135 1.56 8.01 -3.09
N ARG A 136 1.09 6.80 -2.79
CA ARG A 136 1.37 5.61 -3.59
C ARG A 136 0.68 5.67 -4.95
N ARG A 137 -0.59 6.09 -5.00
CA ARG A 137 -1.30 6.29 -6.28
C ARG A 137 -0.55 7.31 -7.15
N LEU A 138 -0.02 8.39 -6.58
CA LEU A 138 0.82 9.34 -7.33
C LEU A 138 2.10 8.68 -7.86
N ARG A 139 2.86 7.96 -7.01
CA ARG A 139 4.06 7.22 -7.45
C ARG A 139 3.76 6.26 -8.60
N TYR A 140 2.62 5.59 -8.51
CA TYR A 140 2.15 4.65 -9.52
C TYR A 140 1.70 5.33 -10.81
N ASN A 141 0.97 6.43 -10.75
CA ASN A 141 0.61 7.18 -11.96
C ASN A 141 1.86 7.70 -12.67
N LEU A 142 2.87 8.13 -11.92
CA LEU A 142 4.18 8.49 -12.47
C LEU A 142 4.88 7.29 -13.11
N PHE A 143 4.80 6.11 -12.49
CA PHE A 143 5.27 4.86 -13.09
C PHE A 143 4.60 4.56 -14.42
N GLU A 144 3.27 4.61 -14.45
CA GLU A 144 2.53 4.27 -15.64
C GLU A 144 2.86 5.21 -16.80
N ALA A 145 2.95 6.51 -16.48
CA ALA A 145 3.37 7.51 -17.45
C ALA A 145 4.79 7.23 -17.97
N PHE A 146 5.72 6.89 -17.08
CA PHE A 146 7.10 6.56 -17.47
C PHE A 146 7.17 5.34 -18.40
N VAL A 147 6.49 4.23 -18.06
CA VAL A 147 6.45 3.02 -18.91
C VAL A 147 5.83 3.33 -20.26
N PHE A 148 4.73 4.08 -20.27
CA PHE A 148 4.05 4.47 -21.50
C PHE A 148 4.94 5.33 -22.42
N ILE A 149 5.62 6.33 -21.86
CA ILE A 149 6.57 7.17 -22.60
C ILE A 149 7.73 6.32 -23.13
N SER A 150 8.28 5.44 -22.29
CA SER A 150 9.39 4.55 -22.66
C SER A 150 9.02 3.62 -23.81
N LEU A 151 7.86 2.94 -23.73
CA LEU A 151 7.35 2.08 -24.81
C LEU A 151 7.08 2.86 -26.11
N SER A 152 6.51 4.05 -25.98
CA SER A 152 6.20 4.92 -27.14
C SER A 152 7.48 5.39 -27.84
N LEU A 153 8.49 5.81 -27.07
CA LEU A 153 9.80 6.20 -27.59
C LEU A 153 10.52 5.01 -28.23
N CYS A 154 10.47 3.84 -27.59
CA CYS A 154 11.01 2.60 -28.12
C CYS A 154 10.36 2.25 -29.47
N THR A 155 9.03 2.38 -29.58
CA THR A 155 8.29 2.12 -30.83
C THR A 155 8.76 3.02 -31.96
N VAL A 156 8.89 4.33 -31.69
CA VAL A 156 9.40 5.30 -32.65
C VAL A 156 10.81 4.93 -33.13
N LEU A 157 11.71 4.58 -32.22
CA LEU A 157 13.08 4.20 -32.55
C LEU A 157 13.13 2.90 -33.39
N LEU A 158 12.29 1.92 -33.09
CA LEU A 158 12.17 0.69 -33.89
C LEU A 158 11.66 0.96 -35.31
N ILE A 159 10.69 1.87 -35.45
CA ILE A 159 10.18 2.28 -36.78
C ILE A 159 11.29 2.96 -37.58
N ILE A 160 12.07 3.86 -36.96
CA ILE A 160 13.22 4.50 -37.60
C ILE A 160 14.26 3.45 -38.02
N TRP A 161 14.53 2.46 -37.17
CA TRP A 161 15.44 1.36 -37.50
C TRP A 161 14.93 0.56 -38.71
N PHE A 162 13.66 0.18 -38.72
CA PHE A 162 13.04 -0.53 -39.83
C PHE A 162 13.16 0.24 -41.16
N ILE A 163 12.79 1.52 -41.17
CA ILE A 163 12.84 2.37 -42.37
C ILE A 163 14.28 2.52 -42.88
N LYS A 164 15.25 2.76 -41.97
CA LYS A 164 16.65 2.95 -42.35
C LYS A 164 17.32 1.65 -42.83
N SER A 165 16.97 0.51 -42.23
CA SER A 165 17.49 -0.80 -42.66
C SER A 165 17.15 -1.06 -44.13
N ASN A 166 15.94 -0.70 -44.56
CA ASN A 166 15.50 -0.89 -45.95
C ASN A 166 16.12 0.09 -46.96
N SER A 167 16.69 1.21 -46.53
CA SER A 167 17.14 2.27 -47.44
C SER A 167 18.64 2.32 -47.72
N THR A 168 19.48 1.75 -46.85
CA THR A 168 20.96 1.89 -46.97
C THR A 168 21.73 0.59 -47.19
N ASP A 169 21.14 -0.57 -46.96
CA ASP A 169 21.86 -1.85 -46.85
C ASP A 169 21.47 -2.85 -47.95
N VAL A 170 21.86 -2.58 -49.21
CA VAL A 170 21.56 -3.45 -50.38
C VAL A 170 22.23 -4.84 -50.29
N ASN A 171 23.13 -5.07 -49.32
CA ASN A 171 23.93 -6.29 -49.17
C ASN A 171 23.70 -7.03 -47.83
N VAL A 172 22.75 -6.60 -47.01
CA VAL A 172 22.46 -7.25 -45.73
C VAL A 172 21.44 -8.37 -45.98
N GLY A 173 21.82 -9.61 -45.67
CA GLY A 173 20.99 -10.77 -45.96
C GLY A 173 19.57 -10.67 -45.36
N ILE A 174 18.61 -11.30 -46.04
CA ILE A 174 17.15 -11.30 -45.74
C ILE A 174 16.84 -11.35 -44.24
N ILE A 175 17.61 -12.11 -43.45
CA ILE A 175 17.44 -12.31 -42.01
C ILE A 175 17.54 -10.99 -41.21
N ALA A 176 18.41 -10.06 -41.59
CA ALA A 176 18.63 -8.84 -40.81
C ALA A 176 17.53 -7.78 -41.00
N GLU A 177 16.77 -7.83 -42.11
CA GLU A 177 15.60 -6.97 -42.34
C GLU A 177 14.43 -7.30 -41.39
N TRP A 178 14.33 -8.56 -40.95
CA TRP A 178 13.25 -9.02 -40.04
C TRP A 178 13.49 -8.67 -38.57
N ILE A 179 14.74 -8.42 -38.18
CA ILE A 179 15.11 -8.14 -36.78
C ILE A 179 14.32 -6.97 -36.18
N PRO A 180 14.24 -5.77 -36.80
CA PRO A 180 13.43 -4.67 -36.28
C PRO A 180 11.94 -5.02 -36.19
N LEU A 181 11.41 -5.84 -37.12
CA LEU A 181 10.01 -6.26 -37.13
C LEU A 181 9.69 -7.17 -35.93
N ILE A 182 10.59 -8.09 -35.59
CA ILE A 182 10.48 -8.98 -34.42
C ILE A 182 10.48 -8.16 -33.12
N HIS A 183 11.38 -7.16 -33.01
CA HIS A 183 11.42 -6.28 -31.83
C HIS A 183 10.17 -5.41 -31.72
N LEU A 184 9.60 -4.96 -32.84
CA LEU A 184 8.34 -4.22 -32.88
C LEU A 184 7.17 -5.09 -32.41
N PHE A 185 7.12 -6.36 -32.82
CA PHE A 185 6.13 -7.32 -32.34
C PHE A 185 6.22 -7.53 -30.82
N PHE A 186 7.43 -7.69 -30.28
CA PHE A 186 7.63 -7.81 -28.83
C PHE A 186 7.24 -6.53 -28.07
N ASN A 187 7.54 -5.35 -28.63
CA ASN A 187 7.12 -4.09 -28.04
C ASN A 187 5.58 -3.96 -28.02
N LEU A 188 4.89 -4.38 -29.08
CA LEU A 188 3.42 -4.42 -29.13
C LEU A 188 2.84 -5.37 -28.08
N ILE A 189 3.45 -6.54 -27.87
CA ILE A 189 3.05 -7.46 -26.80
C ILE A 189 3.23 -6.79 -25.43
N ALA A 190 4.36 -6.12 -25.20
CA ALA A 190 4.59 -5.38 -23.95
C ALA A 190 3.53 -4.28 -23.74
N PHE A 191 3.17 -3.55 -24.81
CA PHE A 191 2.12 -2.54 -24.78
C PHE A 191 0.74 -3.15 -24.47
N PHE A 192 0.41 -4.29 -25.08
CA PHE A 192 -0.83 -5.01 -24.82
C PHE A 192 -0.91 -5.49 -23.38
N ILE A 193 0.15 -6.11 -22.86
CA ILE A 193 0.22 -6.58 -21.47
C ILE A 193 0.11 -5.40 -20.50
N PHE A 194 0.83 -4.30 -20.76
CA PHE A 194 0.81 -3.12 -19.91
C PHE A 194 -0.54 -2.41 -19.89
N TYR A 195 -1.23 -2.31 -21.02
CA TYR A 195 -2.50 -1.58 -21.13
C TYR A 195 -3.71 -2.42 -20.72
N PHE A 196 -3.83 -3.67 -21.22
CA PHE A 196 -5.00 -4.52 -21.00
C PHE A 196 -4.86 -5.43 -19.78
N LEU A 197 -3.67 -5.94 -19.49
CA LEU A 197 -3.42 -6.84 -18.35
C LEU A 197 -2.82 -6.10 -17.16
N ARG A 198 -2.85 -4.77 -17.16
CA ARG A 198 -2.28 -3.89 -16.14
C ARG A 198 -2.60 -4.30 -14.71
N ASP A 199 -3.89 -4.50 -14.42
CA ASP A 199 -4.36 -4.85 -13.08
C ASP A 199 -3.92 -6.26 -12.67
N PHE A 200 -3.80 -7.18 -13.64
CA PHE A 200 -3.29 -8.54 -13.42
C PHE A 200 -1.78 -8.57 -13.23
N VAL A 201 -1.03 -7.79 -14.01
CA VAL A 201 0.41 -7.59 -13.85
C VAL A 201 0.66 -7.00 -12.46
N ARG A 202 -0.07 -5.96 -12.07
CA ARG A 202 -0.05 -5.37 -10.72
C ARG A 202 -0.36 -6.38 -9.62
N PHE A 203 -1.41 -7.18 -9.80
CA PHE A 203 -1.77 -8.23 -8.85
C PHE A 203 -0.67 -9.30 -8.76
N SER A 204 -0.04 -9.64 -9.88
CA SER A 204 1.04 -10.61 -9.97
C SER A 204 2.28 -10.13 -9.22
N PHE A 205 2.66 -8.86 -9.38
CA PHE A 205 3.73 -8.25 -8.61
C PHE A 205 3.44 -8.26 -7.10
N ARG A 206 2.19 -7.98 -6.69
CA ARG A 206 1.82 -7.95 -5.26
C ARG A 206 1.80 -9.33 -4.61
N ASN A 207 1.30 -10.33 -5.33
CA ASN A 207 1.08 -11.67 -4.78
C ASN A 207 2.23 -12.64 -5.09
N GLY A 208 3.32 -12.17 -5.70
CA GLY A 208 4.50 -12.99 -6.02
C GLY A 208 4.29 -13.98 -7.17
N TYR A 209 3.30 -13.75 -8.05
CA TYR A 209 3.15 -14.55 -9.27
C TYR A 209 4.24 -14.16 -10.29
N LEU A 210 5.37 -14.86 -10.21
CA LEU A 210 6.58 -14.56 -10.98
C LEU A 210 6.37 -14.64 -12.50
N VAL A 211 5.47 -15.50 -12.99
CA VAL A 211 5.39 -15.83 -14.41
C VAL A 211 4.94 -14.66 -15.28
N LEU A 212 3.79 -14.03 -14.99
CA LEU A 212 3.29 -12.90 -15.80
C LEU A 212 4.21 -11.68 -15.71
N MET A 213 4.81 -11.46 -14.54
CA MET A 213 5.82 -10.44 -14.31
C MET A 213 7.06 -10.65 -15.19
N LEU A 214 7.61 -11.87 -15.19
CA LEU A 214 8.78 -12.21 -16.01
C LEU A 214 8.46 -12.11 -17.50
N ILE A 215 7.28 -12.57 -17.91
CA ILE A 215 6.81 -12.45 -19.30
C ILE A 215 6.76 -10.97 -19.72
N PHE A 216 6.13 -10.11 -18.92
CA PHE A 216 6.09 -8.66 -19.19
C PHE A 216 7.50 -8.08 -19.29
N LEU A 217 8.37 -8.41 -18.33
CA LEU A 217 9.73 -7.90 -18.28
C LEU A 217 10.55 -8.33 -19.50
N ILE A 218 10.42 -9.58 -19.96
CA ILE A 218 11.10 -10.08 -21.16
C ILE A 218 10.64 -9.30 -22.41
N PHE A 219 9.32 -9.20 -22.62
CA PHE A 219 8.77 -8.49 -23.78
C PHE A 219 9.04 -6.99 -23.74
N TYR A 220 9.12 -6.41 -22.54
CA TYR A 220 9.50 -5.02 -22.34
C TYR A 220 10.97 -4.81 -22.70
N LEU A 221 11.89 -5.61 -22.17
CA LEU A 221 13.34 -5.35 -22.24
C LEU A 221 14.01 -5.76 -23.56
N VAL A 222 13.58 -6.85 -24.19
CA VAL A 222 14.20 -7.32 -25.45
C VAL A 222 14.19 -6.23 -26.55
N PRO A 223 13.08 -5.50 -26.79
CA PRO A 223 13.05 -4.32 -27.65
C PRO A 223 14.12 -3.27 -27.34
N PHE A 224 14.29 -2.89 -26.07
CA PHE A 224 15.30 -1.90 -25.66
C PHE A 224 16.72 -2.39 -25.89
N TRP A 225 16.98 -3.67 -25.62
CA TRP A 225 18.29 -4.26 -25.88
C TRP A 225 18.68 -4.14 -27.35
N GLY A 226 17.77 -4.50 -28.27
CA GLY A 226 18.04 -4.40 -29.71
C GLY A 226 18.27 -2.97 -30.21
N ILE A 227 17.54 -1.98 -29.67
CA ILE A 227 17.78 -0.57 -29.96
C ILE A 227 19.16 -0.15 -29.49
N ILE A 228 19.53 -0.52 -28.26
CA ILE A 228 20.83 -0.17 -27.71
C ILE A 228 21.91 -0.80 -28.60
N GLU A 229 21.88 -2.10 -28.87
CA GLU A 229 22.87 -2.74 -29.75
C GLU A 229 23.02 -2.02 -31.10
N ARG A 230 21.93 -1.60 -31.74
CA ARG A 230 21.95 -0.92 -33.04
C ARG A 230 22.44 0.54 -33.01
N TYR A 231 22.06 1.32 -31.99
CA TYR A 231 22.29 2.77 -31.96
C TYR A 231 23.45 3.20 -31.05
N ASN A 232 24.02 2.27 -30.28
CA ASN A 232 25.01 2.61 -29.26
C ASN A 232 26.40 2.93 -29.84
N GLU A 233 26.74 2.53 -31.07
CA GLU A 233 28.07 2.85 -31.66
C GLU A 233 28.39 4.35 -31.66
N LYS A 234 27.40 5.21 -31.99
CA LYS A 234 27.56 6.68 -31.97
C LYS A 234 27.44 7.27 -30.56
N ALA A 235 26.57 6.72 -29.71
CA ALA A 235 26.41 7.19 -28.34
C ALA A 235 27.66 6.88 -27.49
N ILE A 236 28.27 5.71 -27.69
CA ILE A 236 29.54 5.30 -27.08
C ILE A 236 30.67 6.21 -27.54
N ASP A 237 30.77 6.56 -28.82
CA ASP A 237 31.80 7.49 -29.31
C ASP A 237 31.72 8.88 -28.67
N ILE A 238 30.51 9.33 -28.34
CA ILE A 238 30.27 10.60 -27.63
C ILE A 238 30.59 10.46 -26.14
N LEU A 239 30.17 9.35 -25.50
CA LEU A 239 30.38 9.09 -24.07
C LEU A 239 31.83 8.72 -23.71
N SER A 240 32.57 8.06 -24.61
CA SER A 240 33.98 7.72 -24.41
C SER A 240 34.91 8.93 -24.45
N ARG A 241 34.42 10.10 -24.89
CA ARG A 241 35.14 11.38 -24.82
C ARG A 241 35.14 11.99 -23.42
N ILE A 242 34.38 11.43 -22.49
CA ILE A 242 34.42 11.81 -21.07
C ILE A 242 35.62 11.09 -20.44
N SER A 243 36.59 11.86 -19.93
CA SER A 243 37.90 11.37 -19.45
C SER A 243 37.84 10.23 -18.42
N PHE A 244 36.76 10.14 -17.64
CA PHE A 244 36.55 9.07 -16.67
C PHE A 244 36.19 7.71 -17.30
N LEU A 245 35.64 7.69 -18.52
CA LEU A 245 35.07 6.50 -19.17
C LEU A 245 35.94 5.96 -20.33
N GLU A 246 37.00 6.68 -20.70
CA GLU A 246 37.86 6.41 -21.86
C GLU A 246 38.54 5.03 -21.81
N ASN A 247 38.83 4.51 -20.61
CA ASN A 247 39.51 3.22 -20.40
C ASN A 247 38.58 2.00 -20.29
N ILE A 248 37.26 2.18 -20.36
CA ILE A 248 36.30 1.07 -20.22
C ILE A 248 36.04 0.45 -21.60
N ASN A 249 36.17 -0.88 -21.70
CA ASN A 249 35.85 -1.61 -22.92
C ASN A 249 34.39 -1.32 -23.35
N LYS A 250 34.20 -0.89 -24.60
CA LYS A 250 32.90 -0.51 -25.20
C LYS A 250 31.81 -1.54 -24.89
N ASN A 251 32.05 -2.83 -25.10
CA ASN A 251 31.05 -3.89 -24.85
C ASN A 251 30.68 -4.02 -23.36
N LYS A 252 31.65 -3.79 -22.46
CA LYS A 252 31.39 -3.78 -21.01
C LYS A 252 30.59 -2.54 -20.61
N PHE A 253 30.83 -1.41 -21.26
CA PHE A 253 30.10 -0.15 -21.00
C PHE A 253 28.61 -0.25 -21.39
N ILE A 254 28.29 -0.88 -22.55
CA ILE A 254 26.90 -1.18 -22.95
C ILE A 254 26.19 -1.98 -21.85
N LEU A 255 26.83 -3.07 -21.42
CA LEU A 255 26.30 -3.97 -20.41
C LEU A 255 26.04 -3.26 -19.08
N ILE A 256 26.98 -2.40 -18.64
CA ILE A 256 26.86 -1.62 -17.40
C ILE A 256 25.69 -0.63 -17.49
N PHE A 257 25.55 0.10 -18.61
CA PHE A 257 24.47 1.06 -18.78
C PHE A 257 23.10 0.38 -18.82
N CYS A 258 22.95 -0.71 -19.58
CA CYS A 258 21.73 -1.53 -19.60
C CYS A 258 21.39 -2.04 -18.20
N PHE A 259 22.39 -2.54 -17.46
CA PHE A 259 22.19 -3.06 -16.11
C PHE A 259 21.80 -1.96 -15.12
N ALA A 260 22.33 -0.74 -15.28
CA ALA A 260 21.96 0.40 -14.45
C ALA A 260 20.52 0.88 -14.69
N VAL A 261 20.09 0.96 -15.96
CA VAL A 261 18.69 1.26 -16.31
C VAL A 261 17.76 0.16 -15.78
N PHE A 262 18.14 -1.10 -15.93
CA PHE A 262 17.43 -2.27 -15.41
C PHE A 262 17.27 -2.24 -13.88
N ILE A 263 18.34 -1.92 -13.14
CA ILE A 263 18.28 -1.76 -11.68
C ILE A 263 17.35 -0.60 -11.31
N LEU A 264 17.43 0.52 -12.01
CA LEU A 264 16.59 1.70 -11.74
C LEU A 264 15.11 1.36 -11.92
N GLU A 265 14.75 0.64 -12.98
CA GLU A 265 13.38 0.20 -13.26
C GLU A 265 12.88 -0.80 -12.22
N ILE A 266 13.69 -1.78 -11.82
CA ILE A 266 13.34 -2.73 -10.76
C ILE A 266 13.17 -2.02 -9.41
N LEU A 267 14.06 -1.11 -9.04
CA LEU A 267 13.96 -0.34 -7.80
C LEU A 267 12.71 0.53 -7.78
N PHE A 268 12.40 1.15 -8.91
CA PHE A 268 11.20 1.96 -9.06
C PHE A 268 9.92 1.10 -8.97
N MET A 269 9.96 -0.11 -9.53
CA MET A 269 8.89 -1.10 -9.41
C MET A 269 8.69 -1.57 -7.98
N LEU A 270 9.75 -1.95 -7.26
CA LEU A 270 9.67 -2.39 -5.87
C LEU A 270 9.08 -1.31 -4.96
N LYS A 271 9.46 -0.04 -5.17
CA LYS A 271 8.93 1.11 -4.41
C LYS A 271 7.44 1.40 -4.70
N SER A 272 6.87 0.80 -5.74
CA SER A 272 5.44 0.88 -6.05
C SER A 272 4.61 -0.22 -5.36
N LEU A 273 5.25 -1.24 -4.77
CA LEU A 273 4.60 -2.44 -4.23
C LEU A 273 4.30 -2.41 -2.73
N ASP A 274 4.58 -1.31 -2.02
CA ASP A 274 4.32 -1.20 -0.57
C ASP A 274 2.88 -1.59 -0.22
N ASP A 275 2.74 -2.58 0.69
CA ASP A 275 1.44 -3.04 1.20
C ASP A 275 0.95 -2.18 2.36
N GLU A 276 0.60 -0.94 2.04
CA GLU A 276 0.01 0.02 2.99
C GLU A 276 -1.26 -0.52 3.66
N LYS A 277 -1.98 -1.45 3.02
CA LYS A 277 -3.18 -2.08 3.60
C LYS A 277 -2.80 -3.02 4.72
N SER A 278 -1.84 -3.91 4.49
CA SER A 278 -1.34 -4.79 5.56
C SER A 278 -0.68 -3.99 6.69
N LYS A 279 0.04 -2.90 6.35
CA LYS A 279 0.63 -2.02 7.37
C LYS A 279 -0.44 -1.36 8.25
N TYR A 280 -1.44 -0.74 7.64
CA TYR A 280 -2.57 -0.12 8.36
C TYR A 280 -3.30 -1.11 9.27
N ILE A 281 -3.59 -2.32 8.76
CA ILE A 281 -4.23 -3.37 9.55
C ILE A 281 -3.33 -3.81 10.73
N GLY A 282 -2.02 -3.92 10.50
CA GLY A 282 -1.05 -4.23 11.55
C GLY A 282 -1.03 -3.18 12.65
N GLU A 283 -1.11 -1.89 12.28
CA GLU A 283 -1.16 -0.79 13.24
C GLU A 283 -2.47 -0.79 14.04
N ILE A 284 -3.63 -1.02 13.41
CA ILE A 284 -4.91 -1.19 14.15
C ILE A 284 -4.80 -2.36 15.13
N GLN A 285 -4.27 -3.50 14.68
CA GLN A 285 -4.08 -4.66 15.55
C GLN A 285 -3.13 -4.38 16.72
N SER A 286 -2.12 -3.52 16.54
CA SER A 286 -1.26 -3.10 17.66
C SER A 286 -2.00 -2.25 18.69
N VAL A 287 -2.90 -1.36 18.26
CA VAL A 287 -3.75 -0.58 19.17
C VAL A 287 -4.70 -1.51 19.92
N GLU A 288 -5.35 -2.46 19.24
CA GLU A 288 -6.22 -3.47 19.86
C GLU A 288 -5.46 -4.35 20.86
N ASN A 289 -4.26 -4.82 20.52
CA ASN A 289 -3.46 -5.65 21.40
C ASN A 289 -2.98 -4.87 22.64
N THR A 290 -2.64 -3.60 22.49
CA THR A 290 -2.25 -2.73 23.62
C THR A 290 -3.41 -2.53 24.57
N ASP A 291 -4.60 -2.25 24.03
CA ASP A 291 -5.83 -2.09 24.81
C ASP A 291 -6.21 -3.37 25.58
N ILE A 292 -6.12 -4.54 24.91
CA ILE A 292 -6.31 -5.84 25.56
C ILE A 292 -5.28 -6.06 26.67
N PHE A 293 -4.01 -5.73 26.41
CA PHE A 293 -2.95 -5.94 27.40
C PHE A 293 -3.16 -5.09 28.66
N GLU A 294 -3.54 -3.82 28.52
CA GLU A 294 -3.90 -2.97 29.65
C GLU A 294 -5.07 -3.52 30.46
N GLN A 295 -6.11 -4.03 29.79
CA GLN A 295 -7.24 -4.68 30.48
C GLN A 295 -6.77 -5.91 31.25
N LEU A 296 -5.92 -6.75 30.67
CA LEU A 296 -5.35 -7.91 31.36
C LEU A 296 -4.48 -7.52 32.56
N LEU A 297 -3.71 -6.42 32.47
CA LEU A 297 -2.93 -5.90 33.60
C LEU A 297 -3.84 -5.45 34.74
N LYS A 298 -4.92 -4.73 34.43
CA LYS A 298 -5.91 -4.32 35.42
C LYS A 298 -6.57 -5.51 36.11
N ILE A 299 -6.91 -6.56 35.36
CA ILE A 299 -7.44 -7.82 35.90
C ILE A 299 -6.41 -8.48 36.81
N ASN A 300 -5.14 -8.56 36.38
CA ASN A 300 -4.07 -9.11 37.21
C ASN A 300 -3.94 -8.37 38.55
N ASN A 301 -3.98 -7.03 38.51
CA ASN A 301 -3.92 -6.21 39.72
C ASN A 301 -5.15 -6.40 40.62
N ALA A 302 -6.35 -6.51 40.06
CA ALA A 302 -7.56 -6.82 40.82
C ALA A 302 -7.45 -8.17 41.55
N ILE A 303 -6.96 -9.21 40.86
CA ILE A 303 -6.69 -10.53 41.45
C ILE A 303 -5.59 -10.45 42.52
N GLU A 304 -4.59 -9.61 42.32
CA GLU A 304 -3.55 -9.37 43.33
C GLU A 304 -4.09 -8.65 44.57
N ASN A 305 -5.08 -7.78 44.44
CA ASN A 305 -5.68 -7.06 45.57
C ASN A 305 -6.72 -7.88 46.35
N GLU A 306 -7.18 -9.03 45.83
CA GLU A 306 -7.99 -9.96 46.61
C GLU A 306 -7.16 -10.68 47.70
N ASP A 307 -7.77 -10.87 48.88
CA ASP A 307 -7.16 -11.51 50.06
C ASP A 307 -6.42 -12.82 49.71
N GLU A 308 -5.24 -13.02 50.30
CA GLU A 308 -4.40 -14.22 50.09
C GLU A 308 -5.09 -15.54 50.42
N SER A 309 -6.15 -15.49 51.24
CA SER A 309 -6.96 -16.64 51.63
C SER A 309 -8.00 -17.06 50.56
N SER A 310 -8.23 -16.25 49.53
CA SER A 310 -9.25 -16.50 48.52
C SER A 310 -8.95 -17.75 47.67
N ASN A 311 -9.99 -18.53 47.38
CA ASN A 311 -9.89 -19.70 46.49
C ASN A 311 -9.45 -19.32 45.06
N LEU A 312 -9.52 -18.04 44.69
CA LEU A 312 -9.14 -17.52 43.37
C LEU A 312 -7.64 -17.70 43.10
N ARG A 313 -6.76 -17.28 44.01
CA ARG A 313 -5.28 -17.38 43.87
C ARG A 313 -4.76 -18.82 43.90
N LYS A 314 -5.56 -19.75 44.44
CA LYS A 314 -5.24 -21.19 44.48
C LYS A 314 -5.56 -21.89 43.16
N ASN A 315 -6.38 -21.28 42.29
CA ASN A 315 -6.76 -21.90 41.02
C ASN A 315 -5.57 -21.98 40.03
N GLN A 316 -5.42 -23.14 39.39
CA GLN A 316 -4.33 -23.42 38.46
C GLN A 316 -4.36 -22.49 37.23
N HIS A 317 -5.53 -22.17 36.70
CA HIS A 317 -5.67 -21.31 35.52
C HIS A 317 -5.30 -19.86 35.82
N ILE A 318 -5.71 -19.33 36.97
CA ILE A 318 -5.32 -17.99 37.42
C ILE A 318 -3.80 -17.91 37.60
N ARG A 319 -3.16 -18.91 38.21
CA ARG A 319 -1.69 -18.96 38.33
C ARG A 319 -0.98 -18.99 36.98
N CYS A 320 -1.51 -19.75 36.02
CA CYS A 320 -0.97 -19.80 34.66
C CYS A 320 -1.11 -18.44 33.94
N PHE A 321 -2.24 -17.74 34.14
CA PHE A 321 -2.46 -16.38 33.66
C PHE A 321 -1.43 -15.40 34.24
N GLN A 322 -1.31 -15.33 35.57
CA GLN A 322 -0.38 -14.42 36.26
C GLN A 322 1.08 -14.67 35.84
N LYS A 323 1.49 -15.94 35.73
CA LYS A 323 2.83 -16.30 35.21
C LYS A 323 3.05 -15.86 33.77
N SER A 324 2.02 -15.92 32.92
CA SER A 324 2.11 -15.48 31.51
C SER A 324 2.23 -13.97 31.40
N ILE A 325 1.47 -13.22 32.21
CA ILE A 325 1.56 -11.75 32.30
C ILE A 325 2.91 -11.33 32.86
N ALA A 326 3.38 -11.92 33.97
CA ALA A 326 4.67 -11.58 34.57
C ALA A 326 5.88 -11.79 33.63
N LYS A 327 5.80 -12.75 32.70
CA LYS A 327 6.83 -12.93 31.65
C LYS A 327 6.86 -11.79 30.63
N LYS A 328 5.74 -11.11 30.43
CA LYS A 328 5.57 -10.00 29.47
C LYS A 328 5.79 -8.63 30.12
N THR A 329 5.79 -8.55 31.46
CA THR A 329 5.94 -7.29 32.21
C THR A 329 7.10 -7.39 33.21
N PRO A 330 8.26 -6.75 32.95
CA PRO A 330 9.36 -6.74 33.92
C PRO A 330 9.18 -5.76 35.08
N ARG A 331 8.11 -4.94 35.10
CA ARG A 331 7.83 -3.96 36.17
C ARG A 331 6.41 -4.11 36.71
N LYS A 332 6.28 -4.21 38.03
CA LYS A 332 5.02 -3.97 38.75
C LYS A 332 4.61 -2.51 38.51
N GLN A 333 3.43 -2.28 37.94
CA GLN A 333 2.82 -0.96 37.95
C GLN A 333 1.99 -0.85 39.24
N GLU A 334 2.53 -0.14 40.22
CA GLU A 334 1.85 0.20 41.47
C GLU A 334 0.70 1.19 41.18
N GLY A 335 -0.48 0.93 41.76
CA GLY A 335 -1.51 1.96 41.94
C GLY A 335 -2.69 2.01 40.97
N MET A 336 -2.95 1.00 40.12
CA MET A 336 -4.21 0.96 39.36
C MET A 336 -5.33 0.31 40.18
N ILE A 337 -6.22 1.13 40.74
CA ILE A 337 -7.47 0.70 41.37
C ILE A 337 -8.44 0.29 40.26
N PHE A 338 -8.99 -0.91 40.36
CA PHE A 338 -9.93 -1.47 39.40
C PHE A 338 -11.34 -1.43 40.00
N GLU A 339 -12.18 -0.53 39.50
CA GLU A 339 -13.54 -0.29 40.03
C GLU A 339 -14.62 -1.19 39.41
N GLU A 340 -14.35 -1.87 38.28
CA GLU A 340 -15.30 -2.78 37.65
C GLU A 340 -15.09 -4.24 38.07
N GLU A 341 -16.13 -5.07 38.06
CA GLU A 341 -15.97 -6.52 38.19
C GLU A 341 -15.20 -7.06 36.98
N TRP A 342 -14.05 -7.68 37.20
CA TRP A 342 -13.16 -8.13 36.12
C TRP A 342 -13.80 -9.19 35.22
N GLU A 343 -14.80 -9.90 35.72
CA GLU A 343 -15.64 -10.83 34.96
C GLU A 343 -16.43 -10.11 33.84
N LYS A 344 -16.89 -8.88 34.09
CA LYS A 344 -17.62 -8.05 33.11
C LYS A 344 -16.69 -7.60 31.98
N VAL A 345 -15.47 -7.18 32.31
CA VAL A 345 -14.45 -6.78 31.32
C VAL A 345 -14.06 -7.97 30.42
N ILE A 346 -13.98 -9.18 30.98
CA ILE A 346 -13.72 -10.39 30.19
C ILE A 346 -14.89 -10.71 29.25
N ASN A 347 -16.14 -10.59 29.71
CA ASN A 347 -17.30 -10.78 28.85
C ASN A 347 -17.31 -9.77 27.68
N ASP A 348 -16.90 -8.53 27.91
CA ASP A 348 -16.82 -7.51 26.86
C ASP A 348 -15.72 -7.86 25.82
N ILE A 349 -14.53 -8.26 26.26
CA ILE A 349 -13.46 -8.75 25.37
C ILE A 349 -13.95 -9.94 24.53
N GLN A 350 -14.72 -10.85 25.14
CA GLN A 350 -15.26 -12.04 24.47
C GLN A 350 -16.32 -11.71 23.42
N ASN A 351 -17.26 -10.83 23.76
CA ASN A 351 -18.34 -10.40 22.87
C ASN A 351 -17.80 -9.74 21.59
N GLU A 352 -16.70 -8.99 21.71
CA GLU A 352 -16.07 -8.31 20.59
C GLU A 352 -15.24 -9.27 19.69
N ASN A 353 -15.00 -10.53 20.12
CA ASN A 353 -14.18 -11.55 19.41
C ASN A 353 -12.74 -11.11 19.03
N LEU A 354 -12.29 -9.94 19.48
CA LEU A 354 -10.99 -9.34 19.18
C LEU A 354 -9.81 -10.25 19.58
N TRP A 355 -9.99 -11.01 20.65
CA TRP A 355 -8.93 -11.83 21.25
C TRP A 355 -8.51 -13.05 20.42
N LYS A 356 -9.36 -13.56 19.52
CA LYS A 356 -9.09 -14.81 18.78
C LYS A 356 -7.84 -14.74 17.89
N LYS A 357 -7.47 -13.53 17.46
CA LYS A 357 -6.27 -13.23 16.67
C LYS A 357 -5.28 -12.33 17.43
N SER A 358 -5.53 -12.04 18.71
CA SER A 358 -4.65 -11.25 19.55
C SER A 358 -3.39 -12.01 19.95
N LEU A 359 -2.30 -11.26 20.18
CA LEU A 359 -1.07 -11.77 20.79
C LEU A 359 -1.26 -12.24 22.24
N HIS A 360 -2.38 -11.89 22.87
CA HIS A 360 -2.75 -12.23 24.25
C HIS A 360 -3.80 -13.34 24.36
N LYS A 361 -4.04 -14.08 23.27
CA LYS A 361 -5.00 -15.19 23.23
C LYS A 361 -4.78 -16.22 24.35
N LYS A 362 -3.52 -16.53 24.66
CA LYS A 362 -3.18 -17.54 25.69
C LYS A 362 -3.64 -17.09 27.07
N GLU A 363 -3.38 -15.84 27.43
CA GLU A 363 -3.78 -15.22 28.69
C GLU A 363 -5.30 -15.23 28.87
N ILE A 364 -6.03 -14.84 27.83
CA ILE A 364 -7.50 -14.82 27.84
C ILE A 364 -8.06 -16.24 27.95
N THR A 365 -7.44 -17.21 27.29
CA THR A 365 -7.84 -18.64 27.39
C THR A 365 -7.70 -19.18 28.81
N TYR A 366 -6.71 -18.73 29.60
CA TYR A 366 -6.59 -19.14 30.99
C TYR A 366 -7.73 -18.60 31.85
N ILE A 367 -8.06 -17.32 31.70
CA ILE A 367 -9.18 -16.70 32.42
C ILE A 367 -10.51 -17.36 32.02
N GLU A 368 -10.69 -17.69 30.74
CA GLU A 368 -11.86 -18.41 30.25
C GLU A 368 -12.06 -19.77 30.90
N LYS A 369 -11.00 -20.55 31.06
CA LYS A 369 -11.08 -21.85 31.72
C LYS A 369 -11.48 -21.69 33.18
N TYR A 370 -10.92 -20.71 33.88
CA TYR A 370 -11.33 -20.38 35.24
C TYR A 370 -12.82 -20.05 35.35
N LEU A 371 -13.34 -19.17 34.49
CA LEU A 371 -14.75 -18.77 34.51
C LEU A 371 -15.71 -19.94 34.20
N LYS A 372 -15.26 -20.91 33.40
CA LYS A 372 -16.02 -22.14 33.14
C LYS A 372 -16.02 -23.08 34.34
N ASP A 373 -14.91 -23.20 35.05
CA ASP A 373 -14.80 -24.05 36.24
C ASP A 373 -15.58 -23.49 37.46
N LYS A 374 -15.92 -22.19 37.45
CA LYS A 374 -16.69 -21.51 38.50
C LYS A 374 -18.21 -21.65 38.33
N LYS A 375 -18.69 -21.94 37.12
CA LYS A 375 -20.10 -22.19 36.80
C LYS A 375 -20.45 -23.66 37.00
#